data_AF-A0A653CE57-F1
#
_entry.id   AF-A0A653CE57-F1
#
_cell.length_a   1.000
_cell.length_b   1.000
_cell.length_c   1.000
_cell.angle_alpha   90.00
_cell.angle_beta   90.00
_cell.angle_gamma   90.00
#
_symmetry.space_group_name_H-M   'P 1'
#
loop_
_entity.id
_entity.type
_entity.pdbx_description
1 polymer ?
#
loop_
_entity_poly.entity_id
_entity_poly.type
_entity_poly.pdbx_seq_one_letter_code
_entity_poly.pdbx_strand_id
1 'polypeptide(L)'
;KDPYPVDALPTCNHALSVCQQEHKCIKLYEDFKSNCKVRDNRCRMDDRDLCYQSWSNLRKSPMFGCICPNNHMKKRCDRIFAMVNHNPCVDRTSATISTITGTSAPVADHVEGADDWLEELLTGAADWPTKDGTRIAGESFL
;
A
#
# COMPACT_ATOMS: atom_id res chain seq x y z
N LYS A 1 28.52 -9.01 7.96
CA LYS A 1 27.33 -9.31 8.79
C LYS A 1 26.27 -8.31 8.36
N ASP A 2 25.18 -8.79 7.76
CA ASP A 2 24.13 -7.95 7.21
C ASP A 2 23.51 -7.10 8.34
N PRO A 3 23.54 -5.76 8.26
CA PRO A 3 23.06 -4.91 9.34
C PRO A 3 21.54 -4.95 9.53
N TYR A 4 20.80 -5.61 8.62
CA TYR A 4 19.34 -5.72 8.68
C TYR A 4 18.90 -7.16 8.37
N PRO A 5 18.73 -8.04 9.39
CA PRO A 5 18.10 -9.33 9.17
C PRO A 5 16.69 -9.10 8.61
N VAL A 6 16.36 -9.85 7.55
CA VAL A 6 15.16 -9.69 6.71
C VAL A 6 13.86 -10.02 7.47
N ASP A 7 13.93 -10.41 8.75
CA ASP A 7 12.84 -11.05 9.45
C ASP A 7 11.80 -10.09 10.08
N ALA A 8 12.02 -8.77 10.05
CA ALA A 8 10.98 -7.80 10.41
C ALA A 8 11.19 -6.44 9.73
N LEU A 9 10.21 -6.02 8.92
CA LEU A 9 10.14 -4.66 8.38
C LEU A 9 10.14 -3.64 9.54
N PRO A 10 10.95 -2.57 9.50
CA PRO A 10 10.98 -1.58 10.58
C PRO A 10 9.63 -0.85 10.68
N THR A 11 9.28 -0.35 11.87
CA THR A 11 8.12 0.54 11.98
C THR A 11 8.37 1.84 11.21
N CYS A 12 7.35 2.48 10.62
CA CYS A 12 7.57 3.73 9.88
C CYS A 12 8.13 4.87 10.73
N ASN A 13 7.81 4.89 12.03
CA ASN A 13 8.42 5.83 12.97
C ASN A 13 9.92 5.59 13.13
N HIS A 14 10.34 4.32 13.26
CA HIS A 14 11.75 3.96 13.37
C HIS A 14 12.50 4.20 12.06
N ALA A 15 11.91 3.79 10.93
CA ALA A 15 12.45 4.05 9.59
C ALA A 15 12.73 5.54 9.38
N LEU A 16 11.78 6.41 9.74
CA LEU A 16 11.97 7.86 9.65
C LEU A 16 13.08 8.36 10.57
N SER A 17 13.14 7.85 11.81
CA SER A 17 14.20 8.24 12.76
C SER A 17 15.60 7.88 12.26
N VAL A 18 15.77 6.69 11.70
CA VAL A 18 17.03 6.26 11.06
C VAL A 18 17.31 7.12 9.83
N CYS A 19 16.30 7.36 9.00
CA CYS A 19 16.43 8.17 7.79
C CYS A 19 16.88 9.60 8.08
N GLN A 20 16.42 10.19 9.20
CA GLN A 20 16.82 11.52 9.65
C GLN A 20 18.29 11.59 10.08
N GLN A 21 18.87 10.50 10.56
CA GLN A 21 20.28 10.44 10.97
C GLN A 21 21.22 10.24 9.77
N GLU A 22 20.71 9.67 8.68
CA GLU A 22 21.49 9.44 7.46
C GLU A 22 21.20 10.52 6.41
N HIS A 23 22.19 11.39 6.15
CA HIS A 23 22.06 12.51 5.20
C HIS A 23 21.56 12.09 3.80
N LYS A 24 22.00 10.92 3.32
CA LYS A 24 21.55 10.40 2.02
C LYS A 24 20.06 10.03 2.07
N CYS A 25 19.60 9.37 3.12
CA CYS A 25 18.20 8.96 3.23
C CYS A 25 17.27 10.16 3.37
N ILE A 26 17.57 11.10 4.28
CA ILE A 26 16.69 12.26 4.49
C ILE A 26 16.54 13.11 3.23
N LYS A 27 17.61 13.23 2.42
CA LYS A 27 17.54 13.90 1.13
C LYS A 27 16.56 13.21 0.18
N LEU A 28 16.62 11.88 0.06
CA LEU A 28 15.67 11.13 -0.77
C LEU A 28 14.23 11.31 -0.32
N TYR A 29 13.99 11.35 1.00
CA TYR A 29 12.66 11.55 1.57
C TYR A 29 12.12 12.96 1.30
N GLU A 30 12.95 13.99 1.47
CA GLU A 30 12.54 15.37 1.17
C GLU A 30 12.36 15.62 -0.32
N ASP A 31 13.21 15.06 -1.19
CA ASP A 31 13.07 15.12 -2.64
C ASP A 31 11.76 14.44 -3.09
N PHE A 32 11.41 13.31 -2.49
CA PHE A 32 10.12 12.66 -2.75
C PHE A 32 8.94 13.53 -2.30
N LYS A 33 8.99 14.11 -1.09
CA LYS A 33 7.92 14.99 -0.60
C LYS A 33 7.73 16.24 -1.45
N SER A 34 8.83 16.80 -1.96
CA SER A 34 8.80 18.02 -2.77
C SER A 34 8.30 17.74 -4.19
N ASN A 35 8.62 16.59 -4.77
CA ASN A 35 8.26 16.27 -6.15
C ASN A 35 6.92 15.55 -6.26
N CYS A 36 6.55 14.70 -5.30
CA CYS A 36 5.28 13.97 -5.25
C CYS A 36 4.29 14.61 -4.27
N LYS A 37 3.94 15.87 -4.52
CA LYS A 37 3.11 16.69 -3.61
C LYS A 37 1.68 16.13 -3.53
N VAL A 38 1.19 15.93 -2.31
CA VAL A 38 -0.20 15.51 -2.03
C VAL A 38 -0.88 16.56 -1.17
N ARG A 39 -2.11 16.96 -1.55
CA ARG A 39 -2.98 17.87 -0.78
C ARG A 39 -4.39 17.33 -0.79
N ASP A 40 -5.05 17.28 0.36
CA ASP A 40 -6.38 16.70 0.54
C ASP A 40 -6.52 15.30 -0.07
N ASN A 41 -5.49 14.47 0.12
CA ASN A 41 -5.40 13.13 -0.47
C ASN A 41 -5.46 13.09 -2.01
N ARG A 42 -5.18 14.21 -2.68
CA ARG A 42 -5.11 14.33 -4.15
C ARG A 42 -3.70 14.68 -4.57
N CYS A 43 -3.26 14.08 -5.67
CA CYS A 43 -1.96 14.41 -6.25
C CYS A 43 -1.96 15.85 -6.79
N ARG A 44 -0.87 16.58 -6.51
CA ARG A 44 -0.59 17.97 -6.93
C ARG A 44 0.87 18.13 -7.38
N MET A 45 1.47 17.07 -7.91
CA MET A 45 2.83 17.13 -8.46
C MET A 45 2.88 18.05 -9.68
N ASP A 46 4.01 18.72 -9.89
CA ASP A 46 4.24 19.60 -11.04
C ASP A 46 4.83 18.83 -12.22
N ASP A 47 5.74 17.89 -11.93
CA ASP A 47 6.43 17.05 -12.92
C ASP A 47 6.31 15.58 -12.52
N ARG A 48 5.62 14.82 -13.37
CA ARG A 48 5.36 13.39 -13.15
C ARG A 48 6.64 12.55 -13.21
N ASP A 49 7.52 12.85 -14.15
CA ASP A 49 8.72 12.05 -14.35
C ASP A 49 9.72 12.30 -13.22
N LEU A 50 9.82 13.55 -12.77
CA LEU A 50 10.61 13.91 -11.58
C LEU A 50 10.04 13.26 -10.30
N CYS A 51 8.72 13.29 -10.10
CA CYS A 51 8.07 12.59 -8.99
C CYS A 51 8.39 11.09 -9.02
N TYR A 52 8.20 10.44 -10.17
CA TYR A 52 8.46 9.00 -10.32
C TYR A 52 9.95 8.67 -10.06
N GLN A 53 10.87 9.50 -10.52
CA GLN A 53 12.29 9.35 -10.26
C GLN A 53 12.62 9.46 -8.77
N SER A 54 12.08 10.48 -8.09
CA SER A 54 12.25 10.64 -6.64
C SER A 54 11.66 9.48 -5.85
N TRP A 55 10.47 9.00 -6.22
CA TRP A 55 9.86 7.80 -5.65
C TRP A 55 10.74 6.56 -5.83
N SER A 56 11.22 6.32 -7.06
CA SER A 56 12.11 5.19 -7.35
C SER A 56 13.40 5.24 -6.54
N ASN A 57 13.90 6.42 -6.22
CA ASN A 57 15.07 6.57 -5.36
C ASN A 57 14.72 6.35 -3.88
N LEU A 58 13.57 6.85 -3.41
CA LEU A 58 13.10 6.62 -2.04
C LEU A 58 12.92 5.13 -1.73
N ARG A 59 12.50 4.32 -2.71
CA ARG A 59 12.40 2.85 -2.58
C ARG A 59 13.68 2.14 -2.16
N LYS A 60 14.84 2.79 -2.31
CA LYS A 60 16.15 2.26 -1.93
C LYS A 60 16.46 2.53 -0.45
N SER A 61 15.59 3.22 0.27
CA SER A 61 15.78 3.59 1.67
C SER A 61 14.89 2.77 2.62
N PRO A 62 15.20 2.76 3.92
CA PRO A 62 14.38 2.08 4.94
C PRO A 62 12.94 2.61 5.06
N MET A 63 12.64 3.76 4.44
CA MET A 63 11.30 4.35 4.44
C MET A 63 10.29 3.50 3.67
N PHE A 64 10.74 2.76 2.66
CA PHE A 64 9.88 1.95 1.83
C PHE A 64 9.63 0.58 2.47
N GLY A 65 8.37 0.15 2.54
CA GLY A 65 7.99 -1.13 3.14
C GLY A 65 7.93 -1.13 4.67
N CYS A 66 8.01 0.04 5.32
CA CYS A 66 7.82 0.11 6.78
C CYS A 66 6.38 -0.26 7.20
N ILE A 67 6.21 -0.75 8.43
CA ILE A 67 4.90 -1.19 8.96
C ILE A 67 4.41 -0.32 10.13
N CYS A 68 3.12 -0.43 10.47
CA CYS A 68 2.51 0.29 11.58
C CYS A 68 1.77 -0.65 12.56
N PRO A 69 2.41 -1.09 13.65
CA PRO A 69 1.75 -1.93 14.65
C PRO A 69 0.66 -1.16 15.42
N ASN A 70 -0.33 -1.89 15.94
CA ASN A 70 -1.44 -1.31 16.70
C ASN A 70 -0.98 -0.93 18.13
N ASN A 71 -0.54 0.32 18.30
CA ASN A 71 -0.14 0.88 19.59
C ASN A 71 -0.48 2.39 19.67
N HIS A 72 -0.15 3.04 20.78
CA HIS A 72 -0.43 4.47 20.98
C HIS A 72 0.25 5.41 19.95
N MET A 73 1.26 4.94 19.21
CA MET A 73 1.96 5.71 18.16
C MET A 73 1.41 5.44 16.75
N LYS A 74 0.37 4.59 16.62
CA LYS A 74 -0.22 4.18 15.34
C LYS A 74 -0.60 5.39 14.47
N LYS A 75 -1.32 6.37 15.02
CA LYS A 75 -1.76 7.57 14.28
C LYS A 75 -0.60 8.35 13.65
N ARG A 76 0.55 8.42 14.32
CA ARG A 76 1.75 9.06 13.77
C ARG A 76 2.35 8.20 12.65
N CYS A 77 2.45 6.89 12.90
CA CYS A 77 2.97 5.92 11.95
C CYS A 77 2.16 5.91 10.65
N ASP A 78 0.84 5.83 10.74
CA ASP A 78 -0.08 5.77 9.59
C ASP A 78 0.09 6.96 8.64
N ARG A 79 0.37 8.16 9.18
CA ARG A 79 0.65 9.34 8.35
C ARG A 79 1.93 9.21 7.54
N ILE A 80 2.97 8.62 8.12
CA ILE A 80 4.23 8.36 7.42
C ILE A 80 4.00 7.26 6.37
N PHE A 81 3.32 6.18 6.77
CA PHE A 81 3.00 5.07 5.90
C PHE A 81 2.21 5.53 4.68
N ALA A 82 1.13 6.30 4.86
CA ALA A 82 0.30 6.80 3.77
C ALA A 82 1.08 7.70 2.81
N MET A 83 1.95 8.58 3.35
CA MET A 83 2.77 9.46 2.53
C MET A 83 3.75 8.70 1.63
N VAL A 84 4.35 7.61 2.12
CA VAL A 84 5.39 6.87 1.40
C VAL A 84 4.81 5.75 0.54
N ASN A 85 3.85 5.00 1.07
CA ASN A 85 3.35 3.78 0.46
C ASN A 85 1.98 3.94 -0.22
N HIS A 86 1.15 4.93 0.17
CA HIS A 86 -0.17 5.20 -0.43
C HIS A 86 -0.25 6.61 -1.04
N ASN A 87 0.81 7.00 -1.77
CA ASN A 87 0.86 8.34 -2.36
C ASN A 87 0.13 8.35 -3.71
N PRO A 88 -0.97 9.11 -3.86
CA PRO A 88 -1.78 9.14 -5.08
C PRO A 88 -1.04 9.66 -6.32
N CYS A 89 0.13 10.30 -6.17
CA CYS A 89 0.95 10.69 -7.32
C CYS A 89 1.66 9.52 -7.99
N VAL A 90 1.87 8.42 -7.27
CA VAL A 90 2.57 7.22 -7.76
C VAL A 90 1.66 6.00 -7.84
N ASP A 91 0.61 5.94 -7.02
CA ASP A 91 -0.40 4.89 -7.08
C ASP A 91 -1.32 5.06 -8.30
N ARG A 92 -1.07 4.20 -9.30
CA ARG A 92 -1.84 4.11 -10.55
C ARG A 92 -3.32 3.77 -10.34
N THR A 93 -3.70 3.18 -9.21
CA THR A 93 -5.10 2.85 -8.88
C THR A 93 -5.95 4.11 -8.66
N SER A 94 -5.35 5.26 -8.33
CA SER A 94 -6.03 6.55 -8.22
C SER A 94 -5.98 7.40 -9.50
N ALA A 95 -5.16 7.02 -10.47
CA ALA A 95 -4.87 7.79 -11.68
C ALA A 95 -5.83 7.53 -12.86
N THR A 96 -6.92 6.79 -12.66
CA THR A 96 -7.93 6.58 -13.71
C THR A 96 -8.84 7.81 -13.91
N ILE A 97 -8.74 8.86 -13.07
CA ILE A 97 -9.55 10.07 -13.20
C ILE A 97 -8.68 11.33 -13.15
N SER A 98 -7.71 11.44 -14.04
CA SER A 98 -7.12 12.74 -14.40
C SER A 98 -6.35 12.58 -15.71
N THR A 99 -7.09 12.48 -16.82
CA THR A 99 -6.82 13.04 -18.17
C THR A 99 -7.59 12.21 -19.20
N ILE A 100 -8.92 12.34 -19.22
CA ILE A 100 -9.67 12.20 -20.48
C ILE A 100 -10.58 13.42 -20.53
N THR A 101 -10.36 14.20 -21.58
CA THR A 101 -11.20 15.23 -22.18
C THR A 101 -12.69 15.09 -21.88
N GLY A 102 -13.36 16.25 -21.70
CA GLY A 102 -14.75 16.37 -21.28
C GLY A 102 -15.73 15.37 -21.90
N THR A 103 -16.29 14.51 -21.07
CA THR A 103 -17.66 14.00 -21.17
C THR A 103 -18.05 13.57 -19.75
N SER A 104 -19.07 14.20 -19.17
CA SER A 104 -19.62 13.81 -17.88
C SER A 104 -20.32 12.45 -18.02
N ALA A 105 -19.77 11.42 -17.38
CA ALA A 105 -20.52 10.22 -17.00
C ALA A 105 -20.38 10.04 -15.49
N PRO A 106 -21.48 9.75 -14.76
CA PRO A 106 -21.44 9.62 -13.31
C PRO A 106 -20.74 8.30 -12.97
N VAL A 107 -19.66 8.35 -12.18
CA VAL A 107 -19.07 7.15 -11.61
C VAL A 107 -19.82 6.89 -10.31
N ALA A 108 -20.58 5.80 -10.30
CA ALA A 108 -21.37 5.36 -9.17
C ALA A 108 -20.50 5.07 -7.93
N ASP A 109 -21.01 5.58 -6.82
CA ASP A 109 -20.96 5.15 -5.44
C ASP A 109 -19.90 4.15 -4.93
N HIS A 110 -19.30 4.56 -3.80
CA HIS A 110 -19.35 3.87 -2.52
C HIS A 110 -19.21 2.33 -2.54
N VAL A 111 -18.04 1.84 -2.12
CA VAL A 111 -17.91 0.45 -1.65
C VAL A 111 -18.21 0.45 -0.16
N GLU A 112 -19.48 0.35 0.20
CA GLU A 112 -19.91 -0.29 1.45
C GLU A 112 -19.84 -1.81 1.25
N GLY A 113 -19.29 -2.55 2.22
CA GLY A 113 -19.38 -4.02 2.24
C GLY A 113 -18.05 -4.78 2.36
N ALA A 114 -17.24 -4.45 3.37
CA ALA A 114 -16.08 -5.26 3.75
C ALA A 114 -16.23 -5.96 5.12
N ASP A 115 -17.48 -6.09 5.60
CA ASP A 115 -17.78 -6.70 6.91
C ASP A 115 -18.55 -8.04 6.80
N ASP A 116 -18.71 -8.61 5.60
CA ASP A 116 -19.59 -9.78 5.33
C ASP A 116 -18.86 -11.13 5.16
N TRP A 117 -17.54 -11.20 5.41
CA TRP A 117 -16.76 -12.44 5.16
C TRP A 117 -16.41 -13.23 6.43
N LEU A 118 -16.79 -12.75 7.62
CA LEU A 118 -16.41 -13.41 8.87
C LEU A 118 -17.43 -14.43 9.38
N GLU A 119 -18.69 -14.39 8.91
CA GLU A 119 -19.71 -15.39 9.28
C GLU A 119 -19.69 -16.65 8.39
N GLU A 120 -19.27 -16.56 7.12
CA GLU A 120 -19.20 -17.74 6.23
C GLU A 120 -18.05 -18.71 6.54
N LEU A 121 -17.02 -18.28 7.30
CA LEU A 121 -15.92 -19.18 7.71
C LEU A 121 -16.27 -20.06 8.93
N LEU A 122 -17.35 -19.77 9.64
CA LEU A 122 -17.76 -20.52 10.85
C LEU A 122 -18.75 -21.65 10.55
N THR A 123 -19.36 -21.70 9.36
CA THR A 123 -20.37 -22.71 8.98
C THR A 123 -19.83 -23.88 8.16
N GLY A 124 -18.51 -23.94 7.92
CA GLY A 124 -17.83 -25.20 7.59
C GLY A 124 -18.27 -25.90 6.30
N ALA A 125 -18.60 -25.15 5.25
CA ALA A 125 -18.90 -25.71 3.92
C ALA A 125 -18.17 -24.93 2.82
N ALA A 126 -16.85 -25.04 2.77
CA ALA A 126 -16.06 -24.54 1.65
C ALA A 126 -15.77 -25.69 0.68
N ASP A 127 -16.64 -25.87 -0.31
CA ASP A 127 -16.34 -26.68 -1.51
C ASP A 127 -15.26 -25.95 -2.32
N TRP A 128 -14.03 -26.49 -2.29
CA TRP A 128 -12.92 -25.98 -3.09
C TRP A 128 -13.05 -26.44 -4.55
N PRO A 129 -13.02 -25.55 -5.56
CA PRO A 129 -13.02 -25.97 -6.95
C PRO A 129 -11.66 -26.60 -7.31
N THR A 130 -11.63 -27.92 -7.44
CA THR A 130 -10.47 -28.66 -7.99
C THR A 130 -10.55 -28.67 -9.52
N LYS A 131 -9.42 -28.40 -10.18
CA LYS A 131 -9.32 -28.13 -11.62
C LYS A 131 -9.42 -29.35 -12.56
N ASP A 132 -9.75 -30.54 -12.06
CA ASP A 132 -9.91 -31.72 -12.91
C ASP A 132 -11.23 -32.41 -12.58
N GLY A 133 -12.23 -32.19 -13.44
CA GLY A 133 -13.59 -32.69 -13.31
C GLY A 133 -13.73 -34.20 -13.45
N THR A 134 -13.15 -34.95 -12.52
CA THR A 134 -13.34 -36.40 -12.38
C THR A 134 -14.04 -36.68 -11.06
N ARG A 135 -15.33 -37.03 -11.12
CA ARG A 135 -16.07 -37.61 -9.99
C ARG A 135 -15.51 -39.00 -9.71
N ILE A 136 -14.86 -39.19 -8.57
CA ILE A 136 -14.76 -40.51 -7.94
C ILE A 136 -15.93 -40.64 -6.97
N ALA A 137 -16.80 -41.62 -7.24
CA ALA A 137 -17.89 -41.99 -6.35
C ALA A 137 -17.31 -42.44 -5.01
N GLY A 138 -17.91 -41.98 -3.91
CA GLY A 138 -17.51 -42.37 -2.57
C GLY A 138 -17.77 -43.85 -2.33
N GLU A 139 -16.75 -44.56 -1.88
CA GLU A 139 -16.91 -45.81 -1.15
C GLU A 139 -16.91 -45.50 0.35
N SER A 140 -18.09 -45.60 0.95
CA SER A 140 -18.23 -45.87 2.37
C SER A 140 -17.65 -47.25 2.65
N PHE A 141 -16.64 -47.35 3.49
CA PHE A 141 -16.41 -48.54 4.30
C PHE A 141 -15.99 -48.10 5.72
N LEU A 142 -16.96 -48.33 6.62
CA LEU A 142 -16.88 -48.66 8.05
C LEU A 142 -15.59 -48.33 8.80
#